data_AF-A0A8X6U0C0-F1
#
_entry.id   AF-A0A8X6U0C0-F1
#
_cell.length_a   1.000
_cell.length_b   1.000
_cell.length_c   1.000
_cell.angle_alpha   90.00
_cell.angle_beta   90.00
_cell.angle_gamma   90.00
#
_symmetry.space_group_name_H-M   'P 1'
#
loop_
_entity.id
_entity.type
_entity.pdbx_description
1 polymer ?
#
loop_
_entity_poly.entity_id
_entity_poly.type
_entity_poly.pdbx_seq_one_letter_code
_entity_poly.pdbx_strand_id
1 'polypeptide(L)'
;MITKDKDVTAEMDKGSMVADSFRSQQECSAELALAWEYAKEGKANYYEVDGYLFHRDKILGESIGQLVVLECRWTDVLRLVHTSVFSSHMGPKKTLEGIKYSFFCKGLMTHVKKFCESCRECQLIRLVRINYKSSITPVKSNVTQKNWASIEKDTWAVLYGLNNFDKWIYSAKVEITSDHTPLKYLNQATPKSHKPTRWTLAFTEMESFHHPQTRCAA
;
A
#
# COMPACT_ATOMS: atom_id res chain seq x y z
N MET A 1 36.31 -52.52 39.53
CA MET A 1 35.47 -52.82 38.34
C MET A 1 34.87 -51.48 37.92
N ILE A 2 35.48 -50.66 37.05
CA ILE A 2 35.53 -50.76 35.56
C ILE A 2 34.17 -51.24 35.04
N THR A 3 33.36 -50.48 34.29
CA THR A 3 33.57 -49.95 32.92
C THR A 3 32.60 -48.81 32.59
N LYS A 4 33.10 -47.67 32.08
CA LYS A 4 33.08 -47.20 30.66
C LYS A 4 31.92 -46.28 30.29
N ASP A 5 32.31 -45.03 30.06
CA ASP A 5 32.02 -44.19 28.89
C ASP A 5 30.98 -44.72 27.90
N LYS A 6 29.97 -43.88 27.64
CA LYS A 6 29.35 -43.78 26.33
C LYS A 6 29.38 -42.32 25.90
N ASP A 7 30.35 -42.06 25.03
CA ASP A 7 30.38 -40.96 24.08
C ASP A 7 29.00 -40.67 23.50
N VAL A 8 28.55 -39.43 23.69
CA VAL A 8 27.54 -38.78 22.83
C VAL A 8 28.26 -37.64 22.13
N THR A 9 29.17 -38.01 21.22
CA THR A 9 29.81 -37.12 20.25
C THR A 9 29.21 -37.40 18.88
N ALA A 10 27.99 -36.90 18.60
CA ALA A 10 27.43 -36.94 17.23
C ALA A 10 26.20 -36.03 16.99
N GLU A 11 26.17 -34.78 17.49
CA GLU A 11 25.16 -33.80 17.01
C GLU A 11 25.73 -32.38 16.83
N MET A 12 27.00 -32.28 16.41
CA MET A 12 27.66 -31.01 16.09
C MET A 12 28.32 -31.08 14.72
N ASP A 13 27.57 -31.00 13.61
CA ASP A 13 28.22 -30.78 12.31
C ASP A 13 27.34 -30.30 11.14
N LYS A 14 26.23 -29.59 11.40
CA LYS A 14 25.46 -28.91 10.33
C LYS A 14 25.49 -27.38 10.42
N GLY A 15 25.82 -26.84 11.59
CA GLY A 15 26.00 -25.41 11.79
C GLY A 15 27.28 -24.86 11.17
N SER A 16 28.36 -25.66 11.15
CA SER A 16 29.69 -25.21 10.70
C SER A 16 29.74 -24.91 9.19
N MET A 17 29.28 -25.83 8.34
CA MET A 17 29.30 -25.63 6.87
C MET A 17 28.47 -24.42 6.41
N VAL A 18 27.35 -24.11 7.07
CA VAL A 18 26.49 -22.97 6.71
C VAL A 18 27.11 -21.65 7.17
N ALA A 19 27.77 -21.64 8.34
CA ALA A 19 28.47 -20.47 8.88
C ALA A 19 29.67 -20.08 7.99
N ASP A 20 30.47 -21.07 7.56
CA ASP A 20 31.63 -20.86 6.69
C ASP A 20 31.20 -20.26 5.32
N SER A 21 30.07 -20.71 4.78
CA SER A 21 29.52 -20.17 3.52
C SER A 21 29.08 -18.70 3.64
N PHE A 22 28.57 -18.28 4.80
CA PHE A 22 28.09 -16.90 5.00
C PHE A 22 29.26 -15.93 5.17
N ARG A 23 30.31 -16.34 5.91
CA ARG A 23 31.51 -15.53 6.09
C ARG A 23 32.16 -15.18 4.75
N SER A 24 32.39 -16.19 3.89
CA SER A 24 32.96 -15.96 2.57
C SER A 24 32.08 -15.06 1.69
N GLN A 25 30.75 -15.16 1.80
CA GLN A 25 29.83 -14.24 1.12
C GLN A 25 29.95 -12.80 1.61
N GLN A 26 30.18 -12.59 2.91
CA GLN A 26 30.35 -11.26 3.50
C GLN A 26 31.67 -10.61 3.07
N GLU A 27 32.75 -11.40 2.96
CA GLU A 27 34.08 -10.95 2.54
C GLU A 27 34.15 -10.68 1.02
N CYS A 28 33.48 -11.47 0.18
CA CYS A 28 33.48 -11.29 -1.28
C CYS A 28 32.53 -10.20 -1.79
N SER A 29 31.71 -9.60 -0.92
CA SER A 29 30.75 -8.58 -1.33
C SER A 29 31.39 -7.21 -1.54
N ALA A 30 31.32 -6.72 -2.78
CA ALA A 30 31.74 -5.36 -3.13
C ALA A 30 30.95 -4.29 -2.34
N GLU A 31 29.71 -4.56 -1.93
CA GLU A 31 28.84 -3.61 -1.22
C GLU A 31 29.31 -3.35 0.23
N LEU A 32 29.97 -4.34 0.83
CA LEU A 32 30.47 -4.30 2.20
C LEU A 32 31.97 -3.99 2.30
N ALA A 33 32.70 -3.87 1.19
CA ALA A 33 34.13 -3.56 1.22
C ALA A 33 34.45 -2.31 2.07
N LEU A 34 33.70 -1.22 1.87
CA LEU A 34 33.83 0.00 2.69
C LEU A 34 33.48 -0.23 4.17
N ALA A 35 32.53 -1.12 4.45
CA ALA A 35 32.12 -1.42 5.82
C ALA A 35 33.19 -2.22 6.57
N TRP A 36 33.90 -3.12 5.87
CA TRP A 36 35.08 -3.81 6.38
C TRP A 36 36.26 -2.85 6.64
N GLU A 37 36.49 -1.86 5.77
CA GLU A 37 37.48 -0.81 6.02
C GLU A 37 37.13 0.01 7.25
N TYR A 38 35.86 0.43 7.39
CA TYR A 38 35.39 1.16 8.56
C TYR A 38 35.51 0.34 9.86
N ALA A 39 35.32 -0.97 9.81
CA ALA A 39 35.53 -1.83 10.97
C ALA A 39 37.01 -1.83 11.43
N LYS A 40 37.96 -1.85 10.50
CA LYS A 40 39.41 -1.76 10.81
C LYS A 40 39.81 -0.40 11.35
N GLU A 41 39.21 0.66 10.83
CA GLU A 41 39.46 2.05 11.25
C GLU A 41 38.68 2.46 12.51
N GLY A 42 37.73 1.64 12.99
CA GLY A 42 36.84 1.98 14.10
C GLY A 42 35.85 3.11 13.79
N LYS A 43 35.44 3.27 12.53
CA LYS A 43 34.53 4.32 12.06
C LYS A 43 33.12 3.81 11.82
N ALA A 44 32.16 4.73 11.80
CA ALA A 44 30.76 4.48 11.43
C ALA A 44 30.08 3.31 12.18
N ASN A 45 30.51 3.04 13.42
CA ASN A 45 29.97 2.01 14.31
C ASN A 45 30.09 0.56 13.78
N TYR A 46 30.98 0.29 12.83
CA TYR A 46 31.28 -1.07 12.39
C TYR A 46 32.40 -1.68 13.24
N TYR A 47 32.32 -2.99 13.48
CA TYR A 47 33.35 -3.75 14.18
C TYR A 47 33.32 -5.23 13.78
N GLU A 48 34.44 -5.92 13.90
CA GLU A 48 34.59 -7.34 13.58
C GLU A 48 34.57 -8.18 14.86
N VAL A 49 33.81 -9.28 14.86
CA VAL A 49 33.81 -10.30 15.93
C VAL A 49 33.80 -11.67 15.29
N ASP A 50 34.76 -12.52 15.66
CA ASP A 50 34.88 -13.90 15.19
C ASP A 50 34.87 -14.05 13.65
N GLY A 51 35.40 -13.05 12.94
CA GLY A 51 35.42 -13.02 11.47
C GLY A 51 34.12 -12.58 10.81
N TYR A 52 33.16 -12.07 11.58
CA TYR A 52 31.90 -11.51 11.08
C TYR A 52 31.84 -9.99 11.31
N LEU A 53 31.24 -9.28 10.35
CA LEU A 53 31.02 -7.85 10.45
C LEU A 53 29.73 -7.54 11.23
N PHE A 54 29.86 -6.72 12.26
CA PHE A 54 28.77 -6.20 13.09
C PHE A 54 28.66 -4.68 12.97
N HIS A 55 27.46 -4.18 13.25
CA HIS A 55 27.14 -2.77 13.39
C HIS A 55 26.59 -2.49 14.79
N ARG A 56 27.09 -1.44 15.46
CA ARG A 56 26.64 -1.03 16.78
C ARG A 56 25.50 -0.03 16.67
N ASP A 57 24.36 -0.36 17.27
CA ASP A 57 23.21 0.54 17.39
C ASP A 57 22.85 0.75 18.87
N LYS A 58 22.10 1.79 19.18
CA LYS A 58 21.56 2.04 20.53
C LYS A 58 20.03 1.93 20.49
N ILE A 59 19.50 0.94 21.21
CA ILE A 59 18.05 0.73 21.34
C ILE A 59 17.72 0.84 22.82
N LEU A 60 16.79 1.73 23.18
CA LEU A 60 16.35 1.95 24.56
C LEU A 60 17.48 2.26 25.57
N GLY A 61 18.59 2.82 25.09
CA GLY A 61 19.76 3.18 25.92
C GLY A 61 20.82 2.08 26.02
N GLU A 62 20.52 0.86 25.56
CA GLU A 62 21.48 -0.25 25.51
C GLU A 62 22.17 -0.30 24.15
N SER A 63 23.48 -0.56 24.16
CA SER A 63 24.23 -0.78 22.91
C SER A 63 24.07 -2.23 22.47
N ILE A 64 23.55 -2.43 21.26
CA ILE A 64 23.32 -3.75 20.68
C ILE A 64 24.21 -3.93 19.45
N GLY A 65 24.74 -5.14 19.32
CA GLY A 65 25.45 -5.60 18.14
C GLY A 65 24.51 -6.24 17.13
N GLN A 66 24.38 -5.64 15.95
CA GLN A 66 23.59 -6.17 14.85
C GLN A 66 24.51 -6.81 13.82
N LEU A 67 24.22 -8.04 13.41
CA LEU A 67 24.97 -8.71 12.34
C LEU A 67 24.67 -8.02 10.99
N VAL A 68 25.72 -7.65 10.25
CA VAL A 68 25.54 -7.01 8.94
C VAL A 68 25.25 -8.06 7.89
N VAL A 69 24.07 -7.98 7.25
CA VAL A 69 23.65 -8.97 6.25
C VAL A 69 23.72 -8.36 4.84
N LEU A 70 24.14 -9.17 3.86
CA LEU A 70 24.20 -8.84 2.43
C LEU A 70 22.82 -8.62 1.82
N GLU A 71 22.70 -7.69 0.85
CA GLU A 71 21.45 -7.40 0.11
C GLU A 71 20.77 -8.66 -0.46
N CYS A 72 21.55 -9.60 -1.02
CA CYS A 72 20.99 -10.83 -1.59
C CYS A 72 20.30 -11.75 -0.57
N ARG A 73 20.74 -11.74 0.70
CA ARG A 73 20.25 -12.62 1.76
C ARG A 73 19.13 -12.00 2.59
N TRP A 74 18.87 -10.69 2.42
CA TRP A 74 17.78 -10.00 3.11
C TRP A 74 16.41 -10.58 2.80
N THR A 75 16.21 -11.14 1.61
CA THR A 75 14.94 -11.78 1.26
C THR A 75 14.61 -12.96 2.17
N ASP A 76 15.60 -13.75 2.57
CA ASP A 76 15.44 -14.88 3.47
C ASP A 76 15.21 -14.42 4.92
N VAL A 77 16.00 -13.46 5.39
CA VAL A 77 15.83 -12.87 6.74
C VAL A 77 14.44 -12.24 6.89
N LEU A 78 14.02 -11.46 5.89
CA LEU A 78 12.70 -10.83 5.87
C LEU A 78 11.57 -11.85 5.82
N ARG A 79 11.72 -12.91 5.02
CA ARG A 79 10.76 -14.01 4.97
C ARG A 79 10.62 -14.65 6.35
N LEU A 80 11.72 -15.04 6.99
CA LEU A 80 11.71 -15.65 8.32
C LEU A 80 11.03 -14.77 9.37
N VAL A 81 11.39 -13.47 9.42
CA VAL A 81 10.79 -12.55 10.38
C VAL A 81 9.32 -12.32 10.06
N HIS A 82 8.93 -12.15 8.80
CA HIS A 82 7.58 -11.77 8.40
C HIS A 82 6.56 -12.93 8.45
N THR A 83 7.00 -14.16 8.16
CA THR A 83 6.14 -15.36 8.20
C THR A 83 6.18 -16.08 9.54
N SER A 84 7.00 -15.62 10.50
CA SER A 84 7.03 -16.21 11.85
C SER A 84 5.63 -16.19 12.47
N VAL A 85 5.31 -17.24 13.25
CA VAL A 85 4.02 -17.39 13.95
C VAL A 85 3.70 -16.17 14.82
N PHE A 86 4.72 -15.58 15.44
CA PHE A 86 4.59 -14.36 16.25
C PHE A 86 4.46 -13.08 15.42
N SER A 87 4.88 -13.13 14.16
CA SER A 87 4.95 -11.99 13.27
C SER A 87 3.88 -11.98 12.18
N SER A 88 2.94 -12.94 12.17
CA SER A 88 1.66 -13.00 11.43
C SER A 88 1.46 -11.95 10.31
N HIS A 89 2.39 -11.90 9.34
CA HIS A 89 2.39 -10.92 8.25
C HIS A 89 2.24 -9.44 8.71
N MET A 90 2.91 -9.05 9.79
CA MET A 90 2.81 -7.71 10.36
C MET A 90 3.31 -6.65 9.38
N GLY A 91 2.78 -5.43 9.52
CA GLY A 91 3.18 -4.30 8.69
C GLY A 91 4.65 -3.88 8.88
N PRO A 92 5.20 -3.07 7.95
CA PRO A 92 6.63 -2.76 7.88
C PRO A 92 7.27 -2.31 9.19
N LYS A 93 6.56 -1.52 10.00
CA LYS A 93 7.08 -0.98 11.26
C LYS A 93 7.39 -2.08 12.29
N LYS A 94 6.50 -3.06 12.43
CA LYS A 94 6.69 -4.16 13.39
C LYS A 94 7.72 -5.17 12.88
N THR A 95 7.74 -5.42 11.58
CA THR A 95 8.78 -6.24 10.95
C THR A 95 10.17 -5.63 11.15
N LEU A 96 10.30 -4.29 11.02
CA LEU A 96 11.54 -3.60 11.35
C LEU A 96 11.95 -3.84 12.79
N GLU A 97 11.02 -3.66 13.73
CA GLU A 97 11.29 -3.79 15.15
C GLU A 97 11.81 -5.18 15.51
N GLY A 98 11.25 -6.24 14.92
CA GLY A 98 11.74 -7.61 15.09
C GLY A 98 13.15 -7.85 14.54
N ILE A 99 13.54 -7.14 13.49
CA ILE A 99 14.87 -7.28 12.85
C ILE A 99 15.94 -6.44 13.57
N LYS A 100 15.54 -5.27 14.08
CA LYS A 100 16.45 -4.26 14.61
C LYS A 100 17.31 -4.77 15.77
N TYR A 101 16.89 -5.80 16.49
CA TYR A 101 17.69 -6.36 17.59
C TYR A 101 18.79 -7.32 17.13
N SER A 102 18.74 -7.83 15.90
CA SER A 102 19.65 -8.92 15.46
C SER A 102 20.43 -8.59 14.19
N PHE A 103 19.85 -7.87 13.22
CA PHE A 103 20.46 -7.68 11.90
C PHE A 103 20.47 -6.22 11.44
N PHE A 104 21.45 -5.86 10.61
CA PHE A 104 21.64 -4.52 10.07
C PHE A 104 21.88 -4.50 8.56
N CYS A 105 21.24 -3.54 7.88
CA CYS A 105 21.45 -3.21 6.46
C CYS A 105 21.53 -1.70 6.26
N LYS A 106 22.27 -1.28 5.24
CA LYS A 106 22.08 0.06 4.65
C LYS A 106 20.65 0.17 4.13
N GLY A 107 19.91 1.19 4.58
CA GLY A 107 18.53 1.42 4.14
C GLY A 107 17.55 0.31 4.54
N LEU A 108 17.73 -0.30 5.72
CA LEU A 108 16.88 -1.41 6.21
C LEU A 108 15.37 -1.17 6.06
N MET A 109 14.89 0.04 6.38
CA MET A 109 13.48 0.41 6.22
C MET A 109 12.96 0.29 4.80
N THR A 110 13.78 0.65 3.81
CA THR A 110 13.41 0.57 2.39
C THR A 110 13.25 -0.87 1.96
N HIS A 111 14.15 -1.75 2.40
CA HIS A 111 14.08 -3.19 2.15
C HIS A 111 12.82 -3.82 2.79
N VAL A 112 12.56 -3.53 4.07
CA VAL A 112 11.38 -4.02 4.79
C VAL A 112 10.09 -3.54 4.11
N LYS A 113 10.01 -2.26 3.74
CA LYS A 113 8.84 -1.69 3.06
C LYS A 113 8.58 -2.39 1.72
N LYS A 114 9.59 -2.48 0.85
CA LYS A 114 9.47 -3.15 -0.45
C LYS A 114 9.01 -4.59 -0.32
N PHE A 115 9.53 -5.32 0.67
CA PHE A 115 9.15 -6.71 0.93
C PHE A 115 7.70 -6.87 1.42
N CYS A 116 7.26 -6.01 2.34
CA CYS A 116 5.86 -6.04 2.80
C CYS A 116 4.88 -5.63 1.68
N GLU A 117 5.31 -4.73 0.79
CA GLU A 117 4.53 -4.32 -0.39
C GLU A 117 4.41 -5.46 -1.44
N SER A 118 5.41 -6.32 -1.57
CA SER A 118 5.36 -7.48 -2.48
C SER A 118 4.72 -8.73 -1.86
N CYS A 119 4.45 -8.75 -0.55
CA CYS A 119 3.88 -9.91 0.13
C CYS A 119 2.41 -10.15 -0.29
N ARG A 120 2.15 -11.29 -0.93
CA ARG A 120 0.81 -11.70 -1.39
C ARG A 120 -0.22 -11.74 -0.26
N GLU A 121 0.11 -12.38 0.87
CA GLU A 121 -0.79 -12.51 2.02
C GLU A 121 -1.20 -11.13 2.57
N CYS A 122 -0.22 -10.22 2.72
CA CYS A 122 -0.51 -8.85 3.13
C CYS A 122 -1.37 -8.11 2.11
N GLN A 123 -1.10 -8.24 0.80
CA GLN A 123 -1.87 -7.54 -0.23
C GLN A 123 -3.32 -8.04 -0.32
N LEU A 124 -3.56 -9.34 -0.10
CA LEU A 124 -4.93 -9.90 -0.11
C LEU A 124 -5.78 -9.43 1.07
N ILE A 125 -5.16 -9.21 2.25
CA ILE A 125 -5.85 -8.76 3.46
C ILE A 125 -5.99 -7.23 3.50
N ARG A 126 -5.16 -6.49 2.74
CA ARG A 126 -5.11 -5.03 2.79
C ARG A 126 -6.43 -4.41 2.33
N LEU A 127 -7.18 -3.84 3.27
CA LEU A 127 -8.35 -3.01 3.00
C LEU A 127 -7.93 -1.77 2.19
N VAL A 128 -8.41 -1.68 0.95
CA VAL A 128 -8.36 -0.44 0.18
C VAL A 128 -9.42 0.50 0.76
N ARG A 129 -8.97 1.54 1.47
CA ARG A 129 -9.88 2.60 1.94
C ARG A 129 -10.34 3.42 0.74
N ILE A 130 -11.49 3.04 0.17
CA ILE A 130 -12.18 3.85 -0.81
C ILE A 130 -12.81 5.01 -0.03
N ASN A 131 -12.27 6.23 -0.18
CA ASN A 131 -12.91 7.41 0.39
C ASN A 131 -14.11 7.76 -0.47
N TYR A 132 -15.24 7.17 -0.12
CA TYR A 132 -16.54 7.40 -0.76
C TYR A 132 -17.09 8.80 -0.42
N LYS A 133 -16.41 9.60 0.41
CA LYS A 133 -16.86 10.97 0.66
C LYS A 133 -16.41 11.91 -0.47
N SER A 134 -17.21 11.99 -1.52
CA SER A 134 -17.15 13.11 -2.46
C SER A 134 -17.38 14.40 -1.67
N SER A 135 -16.41 15.31 -1.64
CA SER A 135 -16.59 16.61 -0.99
C SER A 135 -17.73 17.34 -1.69
N ILE A 136 -18.75 17.80 -0.95
CA ILE A 136 -19.83 18.63 -1.50
C ILE A 136 -19.20 19.97 -1.87
N THR A 137 -18.83 20.14 -3.14
CA THR A 137 -18.31 21.39 -3.65
C THR A 137 -19.45 22.22 -4.21
N PRO A 138 -19.50 23.53 -3.90
CA PRO A 138 -20.47 24.41 -4.54
C PRO A 138 -20.21 24.43 -6.04
N VAL A 139 -21.29 24.38 -6.82
CA VAL A 139 -21.20 24.37 -8.28
C VAL A 139 -20.54 25.67 -8.76
N LYS A 140 -19.42 25.56 -9.47
CA LYS A 140 -18.68 26.72 -9.98
C LYS A 140 -19.42 27.35 -11.18
N SER A 141 -20.20 28.40 -10.93
CA SER A 141 -20.91 29.12 -12.00
C SER A 141 -20.05 30.20 -12.67
N ASN A 142 -20.03 30.28 -14.00
CA ASN A 142 -19.42 31.39 -14.74
C ASN A 142 -20.29 32.67 -14.70
N VAL A 143 -19.76 33.82 -15.15
CA VAL A 143 -20.46 35.12 -15.08
C VAL A 143 -21.81 35.09 -15.83
N THR A 144 -21.89 34.36 -16.94
CA THR A 144 -23.12 34.19 -17.73
C THR A 144 -24.17 33.35 -16.98
N GLN A 145 -23.73 32.31 -16.28
CA GLN A 145 -24.58 31.40 -15.49
C GLN A 145 -25.19 32.09 -14.27
N LYS A 146 -24.52 33.10 -13.71
CA LYS A 146 -25.08 33.90 -12.60
C LYS A 146 -26.35 34.65 -13.01
N ASN A 147 -26.48 35.01 -14.29
CA ASN A 147 -27.62 35.77 -14.83
C ASN A 147 -28.71 34.88 -15.44
N TRP A 148 -28.57 33.55 -15.40
CA TRP A 148 -29.60 32.63 -15.87
C TRP A 148 -30.88 32.74 -15.05
N ALA A 149 -32.01 32.48 -15.71
CA ALA A 149 -33.30 32.38 -15.03
C ALA A 149 -33.26 31.23 -14.01
N SER A 150 -34.06 31.30 -12.94
CA SER A 150 -34.07 30.27 -11.88
C SER A 150 -34.27 28.86 -12.45
N ILE A 151 -35.15 28.72 -13.45
CA ILE A 151 -35.39 27.46 -14.18
C ILE A 151 -34.11 26.91 -14.84
N GLU A 152 -33.32 27.78 -15.47
CA GLU A 152 -32.07 27.39 -16.14
C GLU A 152 -30.98 27.01 -15.12
N LYS A 153 -30.95 27.65 -13.94
CA LYS A 153 -30.01 27.31 -12.86
C LYS A 153 -30.32 25.96 -12.25
N ASP A 154 -31.59 25.69 -11.95
CA ASP A 154 -32.01 24.45 -11.31
C ASP A 154 -31.80 23.25 -12.24
N THR A 155 -32.17 23.38 -13.52
CA THR A 155 -31.93 22.34 -14.54
C THR A 155 -30.45 22.05 -14.73
N TRP A 156 -29.59 23.07 -14.73
CA TRP A 156 -28.16 22.88 -14.83
C TRP A 156 -27.54 22.25 -13.57
N ALA A 157 -28.04 22.59 -12.39
CA ALA A 157 -27.59 21.97 -11.14
C ALA A 157 -27.86 20.46 -11.13
N VAL A 158 -29.03 20.04 -11.62
CA VAL A 158 -29.39 18.62 -11.76
C VAL A 158 -28.46 17.91 -12.75
N LEU A 159 -28.24 18.48 -13.94
CA LEU A 159 -27.32 17.93 -14.93
C LEU A 159 -25.89 17.81 -14.39
N TYR A 160 -25.42 18.85 -13.70
CA TYR A 160 -24.10 18.84 -13.08
C TYR A 160 -23.98 17.76 -12.01
N GLY A 161 -25.03 17.55 -11.21
CA GLY A 161 -25.12 16.46 -10.23
C GLY A 161 -24.99 15.09 -10.91
N LEU A 162 -25.84 14.79 -11.89
CA LEU A 162 -25.81 13.50 -12.59
C LEU A 162 -24.45 13.21 -13.24
N ASN A 163 -23.85 14.19 -13.89
CA ASN A 163 -22.54 14.01 -14.51
C ASN A 163 -21.41 13.76 -13.49
N ASN A 164 -21.43 14.43 -12.33
CA ASN A 164 -20.40 14.22 -11.30
C ASN A 164 -20.57 12.90 -10.53
N PHE A 165 -21.81 12.46 -10.38
CA PHE A 165 -22.15 11.23 -9.68
C PHE A 165 -22.39 10.05 -10.62
N ASP A 166 -22.04 10.15 -11.91
CA ASP A 166 -22.21 9.09 -12.92
C ASP A 166 -21.66 7.73 -12.43
N LYS A 167 -20.44 7.71 -11.87
CA LYS A 167 -19.82 6.50 -11.30
C LYS A 167 -20.61 5.85 -10.16
N TRP A 168 -21.41 6.63 -9.45
CA TRP A 168 -22.20 6.22 -8.29
C TRP A 168 -23.63 5.83 -8.64
N ILE A 169 -24.15 6.48 -9.68
CA ILE A 169 -25.50 6.33 -10.19
C ILE A 169 -25.56 5.26 -11.29
N TYR A 170 -24.41 4.80 -11.78
CA TYR A 170 -24.32 3.74 -12.77
C TYR A 170 -25.12 2.50 -12.34
N SER A 171 -26.09 2.10 -13.16
CA SER A 171 -27.03 0.99 -12.91
C SER A 171 -27.99 1.15 -11.72
N ALA A 172 -28.12 2.36 -11.15
CA ALA A 172 -29.08 2.66 -10.09
C ALA A 172 -30.29 3.43 -10.65
N LYS A 173 -31.49 3.09 -10.17
CA LYS A 173 -32.69 3.89 -10.46
C LYS A 173 -32.63 5.19 -9.64
N VAL A 174 -32.55 6.33 -10.32
CA VAL A 174 -32.49 7.65 -9.67
C VAL A 174 -33.82 8.38 -9.80
N GLU A 175 -34.38 8.75 -8.65
CA GLU A 175 -35.57 9.60 -8.56
C GLU A 175 -35.14 11.02 -8.20
N ILE A 176 -35.45 11.99 -9.06
CA ILE A 176 -35.08 13.39 -8.88
C ILE A 176 -36.30 14.14 -8.36
N THR A 177 -36.29 14.52 -7.07
CA THR A 177 -37.34 15.35 -6.47
C THR A 177 -36.89 16.80 -6.45
N SER A 178 -37.60 17.67 -7.18
CA SER A 178 -37.42 19.13 -7.11
C SER A 178 -38.72 19.78 -6.64
N ASP A 179 -38.58 20.77 -5.76
CA ASP A 179 -39.64 21.68 -5.31
C ASP A 179 -40.02 22.70 -6.41
N HIS A 180 -39.20 22.79 -7.47
CA HIS A 180 -39.40 23.75 -8.54
C HIS A 180 -40.33 23.20 -9.63
N THR A 181 -41.54 23.79 -9.67
CA THR A 181 -42.66 23.48 -10.57
C THR A 181 -42.28 23.30 -12.07
N PRO A 182 -41.39 24.11 -12.68
CA PRO A 182 -41.02 23.99 -14.09
C PRO A 182 -40.24 22.73 -14.48
N LEU A 183 -39.53 22.08 -13.54
CA LEU A 183 -38.81 20.83 -13.81
C LEU A 183 -39.75 19.63 -13.97
N LYS A 184 -40.91 19.66 -13.30
CA LYS A 184 -41.96 18.62 -13.44
C LYS A 184 -42.54 18.58 -14.87
N TYR A 185 -42.50 19.71 -15.57
CA TYR A 185 -43.07 19.83 -16.91
C TYR A 185 -42.08 19.50 -18.04
N LEU A 186 -40.81 19.21 -17.76
CA LEU A 186 -39.82 18.86 -18.78
C LEU A 186 -40.20 17.59 -19.58
N ASN A 187 -40.92 16.66 -18.97
CA ASN A 187 -41.43 15.45 -19.63
C ASN A 187 -42.82 15.63 -20.26
N GLN A 188 -43.53 16.72 -19.97
CA GLN A 188 -44.95 16.90 -20.32
C GLN A 188 -45.17 17.93 -21.44
N ALA A 189 -44.27 18.90 -21.61
CA ALA A 189 -44.38 19.90 -22.66
C ALA A 189 -42.98 20.33 -23.14
N THR A 190 -42.79 20.41 -24.46
CA THR A 190 -41.57 20.95 -25.08
C THR A 190 -41.33 22.38 -24.59
N PRO A 191 -40.20 22.67 -23.92
CA PRO A 191 -39.96 24.01 -23.37
C PRO A 191 -39.80 25.05 -24.48
N LYS A 192 -40.35 26.26 -24.26
CA LYS A 192 -40.32 27.37 -25.23
C LYS A 192 -38.92 27.96 -25.49
N SER A 193 -37.90 27.55 -24.74
CA SER A 193 -36.53 28.07 -24.85
C SER A 193 -35.57 26.98 -25.33
N HIS A 194 -34.58 27.36 -26.15
CA HIS A 194 -33.70 26.41 -26.83
C HIS A 194 -32.73 25.64 -25.90
N LYS A 195 -32.38 26.19 -24.73
CA LYS A 195 -31.40 25.55 -23.82
C LYS A 195 -31.99 24.36 -23.06
N PRO A 196 -33.15 24.48 -22.38
CA PRO A 196 -33.75 23.33 -21.70
C PRO A 196 -34.11 22.20 -22.66
N THR A 197 -34.55 22.50 -23.90
CA THR A 197 -34.81 21.47 -24.92
C THR A 197 -33.56 20.68 -25.28
N ARG A 198 -32.42 21.36 -25.43
CA ARG A 198 -31.13 20.69 -25.70
C ARG A 198 -30.68 19.83 -24.53
N TRP A 199 -31.01 20.22 -23.31
CA TRP A 199 -30.71 19.49 -22.09
C TRP A 199 -31.62 18.29 -21.90
N THR A 200 -32.91 18.38 -22.22
CA THR A 200 -33.84 17.24 -22.24
C THR A 200 -33.37 16.14 -23.18
N LEU A 201 -32.87 16.50 -24.38
CA LEU A 201 -32.26 15.53 -25.30
C LEU A 201 -31.05 14.83 -24.68
N ALA A 202 -30.19 15.57 -23.97
CA ALA A 202 -29.06 14.98 -23.25
C ALA A 202 -29.49 14.07 -22.09
N PHE A 203 -30.60 14.37 -21.40
CA PHE A 203 -31.18 13.49 -20.37
C PHE A 203 -31.65 12.16 -20.98
N THR A 204 -32.38 12.21 -22.11
CA THR A 204 -32.85 11.02 -22.82
C THR A 204 -31.69 10.19 -23.36
N GLU A 205 -30.63 10.83 -23.84
CA GLU A 205 -29.41 10.15 -24.32
C GLU A 205 -28.67 9.44 -23.18
N MET A 206 -28.55 10.06 -22.00
CA MET A 206 -27.95 9.42 -20.81
C MET A 206 -28.79 8.25 -20.29
N GLU A 207 -30.12 8.36 -20.31
CA GLU A 207 -31.03 7.27 -19.93
C GLU A 207 -30.92 6.07 -20.90
N SER A 208 -30.71 6.33 -22.19
CA SER A 208 -30.51 5.29 -23.21
C SER A 208 -29.14 4.60 -23.16
N PHE A 209 -28.11 5.25 -22.63
CA PHE A 209 -26.78 4.66 -22.41
C PHE A 209 -26.73 3.75 -21.17
N HIS A 210 -27.67 3.91 -20.24
CA HIS A 210 -27.89 3.01 -19.10
C HIS A 210 -28.82 1.83 -19.49
N HIS A 211 -28.50 1.16 -20.61
CA HIS A 211 -29.16 -0.09 -20.96
C HIS A 211 -28.86 -1.14 -19.86
N PRO A 212 -29.87 -1.91 -19.38
CA PRO A 212 -29.64 -2.97 -18.40
C PRO A 212 -28.79 -4.08 -19.05
N GLN A 213 -27.49 -4.06 -18.84
CA GLN A 213 -26.69 -5.28 -18.92
C GLN A 213 -26.59 -5.86 -17.52
N THR A 214 -27.51 -6.78 -17.19
CA THR A 214 -27.26 -7.92 -16.30
C THR A 214 -28.45 -8.89 -16.33
N ARG A 215 -28.46 -9.77 -17.33
CA ARG A 215 -28.69 -11.19 -17.06
C ARG A 215 -27.35 -11.90 -17.26
N CYS A 216 -26.53 -11.92 -16.22
CA CYS A 216 -25.63 -13.05 -16.03
C CYS A 216 -26.46 -14.11 -15.32
N ALA A 217 -26.79 -15.16 -16.06
CA ALA A 217 -27.29 -16.40 -15.47
C ALA A 217 -26.18 -16.98 -14.58
N ALA A 218 -26.54 -17.31 -13.35
CA ALA A 218 -25.91 -18.34 -12.53
C ALA A 218 -27.03 -19.28 -12.09
#